data_AF-A0A836S1V5-F1
#
_entry.id   AF-A0A836S1V5-F1
#
_cell.length_a   1.000
_cell.length_b   1.000
_cell.length_c   1.000
_cell.angle_alpha   90.00
_cell.angle_beta   90.00
_cell.angle_gamma   90.00
#
_symmetry.space_group_name_H-M   'P 1'
#
loop_
_entity.id
_entity.type
_entity.pdbx_description
1 polymer ?
#
loop_
_entity_poly.entity_id
_entity_poly.type
_entity_poly.pdbx_seq_one_letter_code
_entity_poly.pdbx_strand_id
1 'polypeptide(L)' 'MFRIEKVKSGIPGLDELLYGGIPKRNIVLLSGGPGTGKTIFGQQYLYYGLQHGEPGVLVALEEHPVQIRRNMASFGWDV' A
#
# COMPACT_ATOMS: atom_id res chain seq x y z
N MET A 1 -22.09 -20.03 5.46
CA MET A 1 -20.85 -19.79 4.68
C MET A 1 -20.20 -18.53 5.23
N PHE A 2 -19.01 -18.62 5.84
CA PHE A 2 -18.33 -17.46 6.40
C PHE A 2 -17.76 -16.58 5.28
N ARG A 3 -18.14 -15.30 5.25
CA ARG A 3 -17.66 -14.34 4.25
C ARG A 3 -16.40 -13.69 4.78
N ILE A 4 -15.30 -13.82 4.05
CA ILE A 4 -14.03 -13.15 4.40
C ILE A 4 -14.19 -11.65 4.11
N GLU A 5 -14.06 -10.83 5.14
CA GLU A 5 -14.01 -9.37 4.99
C GLU A 5 -12.73 -8.97 4.26
N LYS A 6 -12.82 -8.02 3.33
CA LYS A 6 -11.68 -7.55 2.51
C LYS A 6 -11.51 -6.05 2.65
N VAL A 7 -10.25 -5.60 2.56
CA VAL A 7 -9.84 -4.21 2.51
C VAL A 7 -9.38 -3.87 1.09
N LYS A 8 -9.76 -2.70 0.61
CA LYS A 8 -9.36 -2.20 -0.71
C LYS A 8 -7.90 -1.78 -0.66
N SER A 9 -7.14 -2.12 -1.69
CA SER A 9 -5.72 -1.75 -1.79
C SER A 9 -5.52 -0.35 -2.34
N GLY A 10 -6.48 0.18 -3.10
CA GLY A 10 -6.33 1.45 -3.80
C GLY A 10 -5.41 1.41 -5.02
N ILE A 11 -4.98 0.21 -5.42
CA ILE A 11 -4.10 -0.01 -6.55
C ILE A 11 -4.97 -0.39 -7.75
N PRO A 12 -4.96 0.41 -8.85
CA PRO A 12 -5.79 0.15 -10.02
C PRO A 12 -5.61 -1.27 -10.57
N GLY A 13 -6.73 -1.98 -10.76
CA GLY A 13 -6.76 -3.34 -11.28
C GLY A 13 -6.49 -4.44 -10.24
N LEU A 14 -5.82 -4.13 -9.13
CA LEU A 14 -5.45 -5.15 -8.15
C LEU A 14 -6.65 -5.64 -7.34
N ASP A 15 -7.53 -4.73 -6.94
CA ASP A 15 -8.70 -5.11 -6.15
C ASP A 15 -9.66 -6.00 -6.94
N GLU A 16 -9.80 -5.79 -8.24
CA GLU A 16 -10.53 -6.66 -9.15
C GLU A 16 -9.87 -8.05 -9.24
N LEU A 17 -8.55 -8.09 -9.46
CA LEU A 17 -7.77 -9.33 -9.52
C LEU A 17 -7.87 -10.14 -8.21
N LEU A 18 -7.97 -9.45 -7.07
CA LEU A 18 -8.12 -10.07 -5.75
C LEU A 18 -9.59 -10.33 -5.36
N TYR A 19 -10.55 -10.16 -6.26
CA TYR A 19 -11.98 -10.35 -6.00
C TYR A 19 -12.49 -9.49 -4.82
N GLY A 20 -12.14 -8.21 -4.81
CA GLY A 20 -12.59 -7.23 -3.81
C GLY A 20 -11.51 -6.73 -2.84
N GLY A 21 -10.25 -7.09 -3.05
CA GLY A 21 -9.11 -6.61 -2.24
C GLY A 21 -8.48 -7.67 -1.34
N ILE A 22 -7.67 -7.20 -0.38
CA ILE A 22 -6.88 -8.04 0.51
C ILE A 22 -7.75 -8.52 1.68
N PRO A 23 -7.71 -9.81 2.10
CA PRO A 23 -8.38 -10.25 3.31
C PRO A 23 -8.00 -9.40 4.53
N LYS A 24 -8.99 -8.91 5.28
CA LYS A 24 -8.75 -8.11 6.48
C LYS A 24 -8.02 -8.94 7.54
N ARG A 25 -7.17 -8.30 8.35
CA ARG A 25 -6.35 -8.94 9.40
C ARG A 25 -5.42 -10.05 8.87
N ASN A 26 -4.84 -9.82 7.70
CA ASN A 26 -3.95 -10.76 7.05
C ASN A 26 -2.54 -10.19 6.91
N ILE A 27 -1.55 -11.07 6.77
CA ILE A 27 -0.16 -10.71 6.44
C ILE A 27 0.04 -10.95 4.94
N VAL A 28 0.58 -9.95 4.25
CA VAL A 28 0.86 -10.02 2.80
C VAL A 28 2.35 -9.89 2.57
N LEU A 29 2.93 -10.87 1.87
CA LEU A 29 4.30 -10.80 1.38
C LEU A 29 4.31 -10.24 -0.05
N LEU A 30 4.93 -9.09 -0.24
CA LEU A 30 5.21 -8.54 -1.56
C LEU A 30 6.67 -8.82 -1.94
N SER A 31 6.87 -9.65 -2.96
CA SER A 31 8.20 -10.08 -3.41
C SER A 31 8.46 -9.69 -4.87
N GLY A 32 9.72 -9.39 -5.20
CA GLY A 32 10.14 -8.98 -6.54
C GLY A 32 11.56 -8.40 -6.53
N GLY A 33 12.22 -8.38 -7.69
CA GLY A 33 13.57 -7.83 -7.85
C GLY A 33 13.66 -6.32 -7.58
N PRO A 34 14.87 -5.74 -7.57
CA PRO A 34 15.06 -4.28 -7.49
C PRO A 34 14.28 -3.56 -8.60
N GLY A 35 13.69 -2.41 -8.29
CA GLY A 35 12.96 -1.60 -9.28
C GLY A 35 11.57 -2.12 -9.67
N THR A 36 11.07 -3.24 -9.14
CA THR A 36 9.73 -3.76 -9.48
C THR A 36 8.56 -3.03 -8.79
N GLY A 37 8.81 -1.89 -8.14
CA GLY A 37 7.75 -1.06 -7.55
C GLY A 37 7.25 -1.48 -6.16
N LYS A 38 7.96 -2.33 -5.41
CA LYS A 38 7.54 -2.79 -4.07
C LYS A 38 7.29 -1.64 -3.08
N THR A 39 8.23 -0.69 -3.02
CA THR A 39 8.13 0.49 -2.16
C THR A 39 6.95 1.36 -2.55
N ILE A 40 6.78 1.60 -3.86
CA ILE A 40 5.68 2.38 -4.43
C ILE A 40 4.34 1.72 -4.10
N PHE A 41 4.23 0.39 -4.24
CA PHE A 41 3.04 -0.37 -3.88
C PHE A 41 2.66 -0.16 -2.42
N GLY A 42 3.62 -0.32 -1.50
CA GLY A 42 3.38 -0.15 -0.06
C GLY A 42 2.97 1.29 0.28
N GLN A 43 3.63 2.27 -0.33
CA GLN A 43 3.31 3.69 -0.13
C GLN A 43 1.92 4.05 -0.68
N GLN A 44 1.56 3.57 -1.87
CA GLN A 44 0.24 3.80 -2.46
C GLN A 44 -0.87 3.18 -1.61
N TYR A 45 -0.66 1.95 -1.12
CA TYR A 45 -1.59 1.28 -0.22
C TYR A 45 -1.84 2.10 1.05
N LEU A 46 -0.77 2.57 1.69
CA LEU A 46 -0.86 3.41 2.89
C LEU A 46 -1.52 4.75 2.59
N TYR A 47 -1.16 5.40 1.47
CA TYR A 47 -1.75 6.67 1.08
C TYR A 47 -3.25 6.54 0.78
N TYR A 48 -3.66 5.47 0.10
CA TYR A 48 -5.08 5.18 -0.11
C TYR A 48 -5.82 5.02 1.22
N GLY A 49 -5.27 4.26 2.16
CA GLY A 49 -5.83 4.14 3.51
C GLY A 49 -5.97 5.50 4.19
N LEU A 50 -4.92 6.32 4.14
CA LEU A 50 -4.92 7.67 4.72
C LEU A 50 -6.02 8.56 4.13
N GLN A 51 -6.24 8.54 2.81
CA GLN A 51 -7.31 9.28 2.14
C GLN A 51 -8.72 8.84 2.58
N HIS A 52 -8.84 7.63 3.15
CA HIS A 52 -10.08 7.07 3.67
C HIS A 52 -10.17 7.11 5.21
N GLY A 53 -9.27 7.84 5.87
CA GLY A 53 -9.25 7.96 7.33
C GLY A 53 -8.69 6.74 8.05
N GLU A 54 -8.00 5.84 7.35
CA GLU A 54 -7.32 4.68 7.93
C GLU A 54 -5.87 5.04 8.28
N PRO A 55 -5.48 5.02 9.56
CA PRO A 55 -4.10 5.30 9.95
C PRO A 55 -3.18 4.15 9.51
N GLY A 56 -1.96 4.51 9.09
CA GLY A 56 -0.95 3.57 8.61
C GLY A 56 0.44 3.89 9.14
N VAL A 57 1.28 2.86 9.22
CA VAL A 57 2.70 3.00 9.63
C VAL A 57 3.58 2.41 8.53
N LEU A 58 4.55 3.20 8.08
CA LEU A 58 5.63 2.73 7.21
C LEU A 58 6.90 2.58 8.05
N VAL A 59 7.42 1.36 8.10
CA VAL A 59 8.75 1.08 8.66
C VAL A 59 9.70 0.89 7.49
N ALA A 60 10.66 1.79 7.35
CA ALA A 60 11.69 1.73 6.31
C ALA A 60 13.04 1.34 6.91
N LEU A 61 13.79 0.50 6.20
CA LEU A 61 15.10 0.01 6.63
C LEU A 61 16.26 0.68 5.87
N GLU A 62 16.01 1.12 4.63
CA GLU A 62 17.07 1.63 3.74
C GLU A 62 16.96 3.14 3.47
N GLU A 63 15.74 3.69 3.44
CA GLU A 63 15.47 5.07 3.06
C GLU A 63 15.13 5.96 4.25
N HIS A 64 15.74 7.15 4.31
CA HIS A 64 15.43 8.14 5.35
C HIS A 64 14.02 8.73 5.15
N PRO A 65 13.24 9.04 6.21
CA PRO A 65 11.86 9.52 6.09
C PRO A 65 11.67 10.77 5.22
N VAL A 66 12.64 11.68 5.20
CA VAL A 66 12.60 12.88 4.34
C VAL A 66 12.62 12.50 2.85
N GLN A 67 13.42 11.50 2.47
CA GLN A 67 13.50 11.03 1.09
C GLN A 67 12.22 10.32 0.69
N ILE A 68 11.66 9.51 1.59
CA ILE A 68 10.37 8.84 1.41
C ILE A 68 9.27 9.86 1.10
N ARG A 69 9.13 10.91 1.91
CA ARG A 69 8.11 11.95 1.70
C ARG A 69 8.31 12.66 0.36
N ARG A 70 9.55 12.97 -0.01
CA ARG A 70 9.87 13.56 -1.31
C ARG A 70 9.48 12.64 -2.48
N ASN A 71 9.75 11.35 -2.36
CA ASN A 71 9.38 10.35 -3.36
C ASN A 71 7.86 10.21 -3.47
N MET A 72 7.13 10.20 -2.34
CA MET A 72 5.67 10.16 -2.34
C MET A 72 5.06 11.42 -2.98
N ALA A 73 5.62 12.60 -2.70
CA ALA A 73 5.16 13.86 -3.28
C ALA A 73 5.27 13.89 -4.82
N SER A 74 6.23 13.18 -5.43
CA SER A 74 6.34 13.12 -6.90
C SER A 74 5.19 12.36 -7.57
N PHE A 75 4.49 11.50 -6.82
CA PHE A 75 3.25 10.84 -7.22
C PHE A 75 1.99 11.64 -6.84
N GLY A 76 2.15 12.83 -6.27
CA GLY A 76 1.04 13.63 -5.73
C GLY A 76 0.53 13.12 -4.37
N TRP A 77 1.28 12.27 -3.68
CA TRP A 77 0.92 11.74 -2.37
C TRP A 77 1.54 12.58 -1.27
N ASP A 78 0.83 13.63 -0.86
CA ASP A 78 1.28 14.56 0.19
C ASP A 78 0.95 14.01 1.59
N VAL A 79 1.98 13.81 2.41
CA VAL A 79 1.94 13.17 3.75
C VAL A 79 2.93 13.77 4.72
#